data_AF-K9Q1S9-F1
#
_entry.id   AF-K9Q1S9-F1
#
_cell.length_a   1.000
_cell.length_b   1.000
_cell.length_c   1.000
_cell.angle_alpha   90.00
_cell.angle_beta   90.00
_cell.angle_gamma   90.00
#
_symmetry.space_group_name_H-M   'P 1'
#
loop_
_entity.id
_entity.type
_entity.pdbx_description
1 polymer ?
#
loop_
_entity_poly.entity_id
_entity_poly.type
_entity_poly.pdbx_seq_one_letter_code
_entity_poly.pdbx_strand_id
1 'polypeptide(L)'
;MSDRPIEKTLAELAPASYECPSCGYIYNPTQGESRTKTEPGTAFEDLPLIWNCPVCSVDKSQFRNIGAADAPSGFEENLKYGFGFNTMSSNQKNLIIFGTLGLFILFFLSLYGLD
;
A
#
# COMPACT_ATOMS: atom_id res chain seq x y z
N MET A 1 30.60 -21.43 1.59
CA MET A 1 29.57 -20.52 2.13
C MET A 1 29.24 -19.55 0.99
N SER A 2 28.01 -19.50 0.50
CA SER A 2 27.69 -18.69 -0.69
C SER A 2 27.65 -17.21 -0.29
N ASP A 3 28.60 -16.40 -0.79
CA ASP A 3 28.61 -14.94 -0.69
C ASP A 3 27.53 -14.29 -1.58
N ARG A 4 26.31 -14.84 -1.56
CA ARG A 4 25.19 -14.21 -2.26
C ARG A 4 24.73 -13.03 -1.40
N PRO A 5 24.64 -11.81 -1.95
CA PRO A 5 24.03 -10.70 -1.24
C PRO A 5 22.61 -11.11 -0.85
N ILE A 6 22.21 -10.81 0.39
CA ILE A 6 20.84 -11.05 0.85
C ILE A 6 19.94 -10.16 -0.01
N GLU A 7 19.27 -10.76 -0.99
CA GLU A 7 18.37 -10.06 -1.88
C GLU A 7 17.14 -9.62 -1.07
N LYS A 8 16.98 -8.32 -0.91
CA LYS A 8 15.85 -7.74 -0.17
C LYS A 8 14.75 -7.37 -1.15
N THR A 9 13.50 -7.58 -0.75
CA THR A 9 12.35 -7.12 -1.54
C THR A 9 12.25 -5.60 -1.46
N LEU A 10 11.69 -4.94 -2.48
CA LEU A 10 11.46 -3.49 -2.41
C LEU A 10 10.55 -3.10 -1.24
N ALA A 11 9.63 -3.99 -0.87
CA ALA A 11 8.76 -3.80 0.29
C ALA A 11 9.52 -3.82 1.62
N GLU A 12 10.70 -4.46 1.67
CA GLU A 12 11.56 -4.49 2.86
C GLU A 12 12.56 -3.32 2.90
N LEU A 13 12.88 -2.73 1.75
CA LEU A 13 13.65 -1.48 1.67
C LEU A 13 12.80 -0.24 1.94
N ALA A 14 11.52 -0.28 1.61
CA ALA A 14 10.61 0.85 1.78
C ALA A 14 10.18 1.03 3.24
N PRO A 15 9.89 2.29 3.66
CA PRO A 15 9.46 2.56 5.02
C PRO A 15 8.11 1.88 5.32
N ALA A 16 8.00 1.28 6.50
CA ALA A 16 6.81 0.53 6.87
C ALA A 16 5.60 1.45 7.07
N SER A 17 4.48 1.07 6.47
CA SER A 17 3.17 1.67 6.68
C SER A 17 2.47 1.01 7.86
N TYR A 18 1.56 1.75 8.49
CA TYR A 18 0.89 1.33 9.71
C TYR A 18 -0.62 1.48 9.59
N GLU A 19 -1.36 0.43 9.92
CA GLU A 19 -2.82 0.40 9.86
C GLU A 19 -3.45 0.53 11.24
N CYS A 20 -4.45 1.41 11.34
CA CYS A 20 -5.31 1.54 12.50
C CYS A 20 -6.32 0.38 12.52
N PRO A 21 -6.29 -0.52 13.51
CA PRO A 21 -7.19 -1.66 13.57
C PRO A 21 -8.65 -1.27 13.83
N SER A 22 -8.88 -0.07 14.40
CA SER A 22 -10.22 0.38 14.79
C SER A 22 -11.02 0.95 13.61
N CYS A 23 -10.35 1.54 12.61
CA CYS A 23 -11.04 2.19 11.48
C CYS A 23 -10.45 1.87 10.09
N GLY A 24 -9.35 1.13 10.00
CA GLY A 24 -8.70 0.79 8.74
C GLY A 24 -7.89 1.93 8.10
N TYR A 25 -7.67 3.04 8.81
CA TYR A 25 -6.81 4.12 8.32
C TYR A 25 -5.36 3.64 8.21
N ILE A 26 -4.71 3.90 7.08
CA ILE A 26 -3.30 3.55 6.84
C ILE A 26 -2.45 4.82 6.87
N TYR A 27 -1.52 4.90 7.81
CA TYR A 27 -0.45 5.89 7.81
C TYR A 27 0.64 5.45 6.83
N ASN A 28 0.97 6.33 5.89
CA ASN A 28 2.01 6.11 4.92
C ASN A 28 3.15 7.15 5.11
N PRO A 29 4.35 6.70 5.51
CA PRO A 29 5.49 7.59 5.70
C PRO A 29 5.85 8.41 4.48
N THR A 30 5.67 7.90 3.25
CA THR A 30 6.02 8.63 2.02
C THR A 30 5.09 9.82 1.76
N GLN A 31 3.84 9.73 2.21
CA GLN A 31 2.81 10.75 2.00
C GLN A 31 2.66 11.69 3.21
N GLY A 32 3.03 11.22 4.40
CA GLY A 32 2.80 11.94 5.65
C GLY A 32 1.31 11.98 6.02
N GLU A 33 0.90 12.97 6.81
CA GLU A 33 -0.52 13.16 7.17
C GLU A 33 -0.84 14.66 7.31
N SER A 34 -1.61 15.17 6.36
CA SER A 34 -2.01 16.59 6.29
C SER A 34 -2.83 17.07 7.50
N ARG A 35 -3.74 16.25 8.04
CA ARG A 35 -4.64 16.63 9.14
C ARG A 35 -3.91 16.85 10.45
N THR A 36 -2.89 16.04 10.71
CA THR A 36 -2.02 16.17 11.89
C THR A 36 -0.80 17.05 11.62
N LYS A 37 -0.67 17.61 10.41
CA LYS A 37 0.48 18.40 9.94
C LYS A 37 1.80 17.63 10.05
N THR A 38 1.74 16.34 9.71
CA THR A 38 2.90 15.47 9.61
C THR A 38 3.45 15.56 8.19
N GLU A 39 4.70 15.99 8.07
CA GLU A 39 5.37 16.14 6.78
C GLU A 39 5.59 14.78 6.07
N PRO A 40 5.54 14.75 4.72
CA PRO A 40 5.96 13.59 3.95
C PRO A 40 7.40 13.17 4.28
N GLY A 41 7.65 11.88 4.34
CA GLY A 41 8.94 11.28 4.71
C GLY A 41 9.11 11.03 6.22
N THR A 42 8.14 11.40 7.06
CA THR A 42 8.21 11.13 8.50
C THR A 42 7.93 9.64 8.77
N ALA A 43 8.89 8.92 9.34
CA ALA A 43 8.67 7.53 9.74
C ALA A 43 7.59 7.44 10.82
N PHE A 44 6.86 6.33 10.89
CA PHE A 44 5.81 6.18 11.89
C PHE A 44 6.40 6.26 13.30
N GLU A 45 7.57 5.68 13.50
CA GLU A 45 8.33 5.68 14.76
C GLU A 45 8.65 7.11 15.22
N ASP A 46 8.95 8.01 14.29
CA ASP A 46 9.31 9.41 14.55
C ASP A 46 8.09 10.31 14.85
N LEU A 47 6.87 9.80 14.67
CA LEU A 47 5.66 10.55 15.04
C LEU A 47 5.64 10.88 16.55
N PRO A 48 5.11 12.06 16.93
CA PRO A 48 4.97 12.45 18.33
C PRO A 48 4.27 11.37 19.18
N LEU A 49 4.62 11.28 20.46
CA LEU A 49 4.02 10.30 21.38
C LEU A 49 2.50 10.50 21.54
N ILE A 50 2.03 11.74 21.41
CA ILE A 50 0.63 12.14 21.50
C ILE A 50 -0.12 12.06 20.16
N TRP A 51 0.52 11.50 19.13
CA TRP A 51 -0.10 11.38 17.82
C TRP A 51 -1.25 10.38 17.88
N ASN A 52 -2.40 10.78 17.35
CA ASN A 52 -3.61 9.98 17.34
C ASN A 52 -4.10 9.81 15.90
N CYS A 53 -4.80 8.71 15.64
CA CYS A 53 -5.41 8.45 14.35
C CYS A 53 -6.29 9.65 13.92
N PRO A 54 -6.08 10.23 12.73
CA PRO A 54 -6.84 11.40 12.25
C PRO A 54 -8.30 11.09 11.91
N VAL A 55 -8.69 9.81 11.93
CA VAL A 55 -10.04 9.34 11.60
C VAL A 55 -10.83 8.99 12.85
N CYS A 56 -10.25 8.22 13.78
CA CYS A 56 -10.96 7.71 14.97
C CYS A 56 -10.33 8.08 16.31
N SER A 57 -9.25 8.86 16.30
CA SER A 57 -8.56 9.36 17.49
C SER A 57 -7.99 8.30 18.44
N VAL A 58 -7.84 7.04 17.98
CA VAL A 58 -7.10 6.03 18.73
C VAL A 58 -5.61 6.36 18.78
N ASP A 59 -4.97 5.97 19.87
CA ASP A 59 -3.54 6.16 20.13
C ASP A 59 -2.65 5.44 19.09
N LYS A 60 -1.50 6.06 18.78
CA LYS A 60 -0.45 5.52 17.89
C LYS A 60 -0.05 4.07 18.23
N SER A 61 -0.02 3.72 19.52
CA SER A 61 0.40 2.38 19.99
C SER A 61 -0.51 1.23 19.54
N GLN A 62 -1.76 1.53 19.14
CA GLN A 62 -2.71 0.52 18.69
C GLN A 62 -2.52 0.15 17.21
N PHE A 63 -1.69 0.90 16.48
CA PHE A 63 -1.46 0.65 15.06
C PHE A 63 -0.67 -0.64 14.84
N ARG A 64 -1.00 -1.34 13.75
CA ARG A 64 -0.28 -2.54 13.31
C ARG A 64 0.61 -2.20 12.12
N ASN A 65 1.86 -2.66 12.18
CA ASN A 65 2.76 -2.60 11.04
C ASN A 65 2.24 -3.56 9.94
N ILE A 66 2.05 -3.02 8.73
CA ILE A 66 1.57 -3.79 7.57
C ILE A 66 2.62 -3.89 6.46
N GLY A 67 3.87 -3.51 6.74
CA GLY A 67 4.94 -3.40 5.75
C GLY A 67 4.75 -2.20 4.83
N ALA A 68 5.50 -2.12 3.74
CA ALA A 68 5.41 -1.01 2.79
C ALA A 68 4.19 -1.14 1.87
N ALA A 69 3.21 -0.26 2.04
CA ALA A 69 1.97 -0.28 1.24
C ALA A 69 2.17 0.15 -0.23
N ASP A 70 3.11 1.05 -0.48
CA ASP A 70 3.36 1.62 -1.82
C ASP A 70 4.44 0.89 -2.62
N ALA A 71 5.15 -0.06 -2.01
CA ALA A 71 6.21 -0.77 -2.68
C ALA A 71 5.68 -1.92 -3.56
N PRO A 72 6.29 -2.17 -4.72
CA PRO A 72 6.01 -3.37 -5.50
C PRO A 72 6.36 -4.61 -4.69
N SER A 73 5.48 -5.61 -4.74
CA SER A 73 5.75 -6.93 -4.15
C SER A 73 6.85 -7.65 -4.93
N GLY A 74 7.89 -8.14 -4.25
CA GLY A 74 8.90 -9.04 -4.83
C GLY A 74 10.34 -8.50 -4.76
N PHE A 75 11.25 -9.34 -5.25
CA PHE A 75 12.68 -9.02 -5.36
C PHE A 75 12.95 -8.14 -6.58
N GLU A 76 13.95 -7.25 -6.48
CA GLU A 76 14.28 -6.27 -7.52
C GLU A 76 14.53 -6.93 -8.89
N GLU A 77 15.26 -8.05 -8.91
CA GLU A 77 15.56 -8.78 -10.16
C GLU A 77 14.28 -9.25 -10.87
N ASN A 78 13.25 -9.65 -10.11
CA ASN A 78 12.01 -10.19 -10.65
C ASN A 78 11.05 -9.13 -11.20
N LEU A 79 11.25 -7.84 -10.86
CA LEU A 79 10.36 -6.76 -11.30
C LEU A 79 10.46 -6.47 -12.80
N LYS A 80 11.60 -6.82 -13.42
CA LYS A 80 11.87 -6.65 -14.86
C LYS A 80 11.10 -7.63 -15.74
N TYR A 81 10.67 -8.77 -15.20
CA TYR A 81 10.05 -9.83 -16.00
C TYR A 81 8.55 -9.53 -16.27
N GLY A 82 8.00 -10.12 -17.33
CA GLY A 82 6.57 -10.04 -17.66
C GLY A 82 6.17 -8.78 -18.43
N PHE A 83 4.90 -8.40 -18.32
CA PHE A 83 4.27 -7.33 -19.12
C PHE A 83 4.25 -5.97 -18.42
N GLY A 84 5.26 -5.67 -17.59
CA GLY A 84 5.38 -4.37 -16.91
C GLY A 84 4.44 -4.13 -15.71
N PHE A 85 3.57 -5.08 -15.37
CA PHE A 85 2.70 -4.97 -14.18
C PHE A 85 3.43 -5.25 -12.85
N ASN A 86 4.62 -5.86 -12.88
CA ASN A 86 5.32 -6.27 -11.67
C ASN A 86 5.84 -5.09 -10.85
N THR A 87 6.06 -3.92 -11.46
CA THR A 87 6.51 -2.67 -10.81
C THR A 87 5.38 -1.87 -10.14
N MET A 88 4.13 -2.31 -10.23
CA MET A 88 2.99 -1.60 -9.62
C MET A 88 2.83 -1.93 -8.13
N SER A 89 2.34 -0.95 -7.36
CA SER A 89 1.94 -1.20 -5.97
C SER A 89 0.70 -2.12 -5.91
N SER A 90 0.49 -2.76 -4.76
CA SER A 90 -0.63 -3.67 -4.55
C SER A 90 -1.99 -3.00 -4.82
N ASN A 91 -2.14 -1.74 -4.39
CA ASN A 91 -3.38 -0.97 -4.60
C ASN A 91 -3.63 -0.66 -6.08
N GLN A 92 -2.58 -0.30 -6.84
CA GLN A 92 -2.69 -0.05 -8.28
C GLN A 92 -3.09 -1.32 -9.04
N LYS A 93 -2.52 -2.47 -8.68
CA LYS A 93 -2.88 -3.77 -9.28
C LYS A 93 -4.33 -4.14 -9.01
N ASN A 94 -4.77 -4.00 -7.75
CA ASN A 94 -6.16 -4.27 -7.37
C ASN A 94 -7.15 -3.40 -8.13
N LEU A 95 -6.84 -2.11 -8.32
CA LEU A 95 -7.68 -1.20 -9.09
C LEU A 95 -7.86 -1.66 -10.54
N ILE A 96 -6.77 -2.10 -11.21
CA ILE A 96 -6.84 -2.61 -12.59
C ILE A 96 -7.65 -3.91 -12.65
N ILE A 97 -7.42 -4.83 -11.72
CA ILE A 97 -8.10 -6.14 -11.68
C ILE A 97 -9.62 -5.94 -11.49
N PHE A 98 -10.02 -5.25 -10.44
CA PHE A 98 -11.44 -5.06 -10.12
C PHE A 98 -12.13 -4.09 -11.09
N GLY A 99 -11.41 -3.08 -11.58
CA GLY A 99 -11.93 -2.18 -12.61
C GLY A 99 -12.22 -2.90 -13.92
N THR A 100 -11.30 -3.75 -14.38
CA THR A 100 -11.48 -4.55 -15.60
C THR A 100 -12.61 -5.57 -15.42
N LEU A 101 -12.64 -6.29 -14.30
CA LEU A 101 -13.71 -7.24 -14.00
C LEU A 101 -15.09 -6.55 -13.96
N GLY A 102 -15.18 -5.39 -13.31
CA GLY A 102 -16.41 -4.60 -13.24
C GLY A 102 -16.87 -4.11 -14.61
N LEU A 103 -15.95 -3.58 -15.42
CA LEU A 103 -16.26 -3.14 -16.79
C LEU A 103 -16.75 -4.31 -17.65
N PHE A 104 -16.12 -5.48 -17.54
CA PHE A 104 -16.55 -6.68 -18.25
C PHE A 104 -17.96 -7.13 -17.84
N ILE A 105 -18.27 -7.10 -16.53
CA ILE A 105 -19.62 -7.39 -16.03
C ILE A 105 -20.64 -6.40 -16.59
N LEU A 106 -20.33 -5.10 -16.56
CA LEU A 106 -21.22 -4.06 -17.11
C LEU A 106 -21.45 -4.25 -18.61
N PHE A 107 -20.39 -4.56 -19.36
CA PHE A 107 -20.49 -4.88 -20.78
C PHE A 107 -21.39 -6.10 -21.01
N PHE A 108 -21.19 -7.19 -20.26
CA PHE A 108 -22.00 -8.40 -20.39
C PHE A 108 -23.47 -8.15 -20.04
N LEU A 109 -23.75 -7.42 -18.96
CA LEU A 109 -25.13 -7.05 -18.58
C LEU A 109 -25.79 -6.13 -19.60
N SER A 110 -25.03 -5.26 -20.27
CA SER A 110 -25.57 -4.38 -21.32
C SER A 110 -26.14 -5.16 -22.51
N LEU A 111 -25.66 -6.39 -22.76
CA LEU A 111 -26.17 -7.25 -23.83
C LEU A 111 -27.61 -7.74 -23.55
N TYR A 112 -28.00 -7.86 -22.27
CA TYR A 112 -29.39 -8.18 -21.90
C TYR A 112 -30.35 -6.99 -22.11
N GLY A 113 -29.82 -5.79 -22.33
CA GLY A 113 -30.62 -4.60 -22.65
C GLY A 113 -30.82 -4.35 -24.15
N LEU A 114 -30.41 -5.29 -25.00
CA LEU A 114 -30.55 -5.21 -26.46
C LEU A 114 -31.80 -5.92 -27.01
N ASP A 115 -32.67 -6.43 -26.14
CA ASP A 115 -34.00 -6.98 -26.48
C ASP A 115 -35.06 -5.88 -26.70
#